data_AF-A0A7W6A1W1-F1
#
_entry.id   AF-A0A7W6A1W1-F1
#
_cell.length_a   1.000
_cell.length_b   1.000
_cell.length_c   1.000
_cell.angle_alpha   90.00
_cell.angle_beta   90.00
_cell.angle_gamma   90.00
#
_symmetry.space_group_name_H-M   'P 1'
#
loop_
_entity.id
_entity.type
_entity.pdbx_description
1 polymer ?
#
loop_
_entity_poly.entity_id
_entity_poly.type
_entity_poly.pdbx_seq_one_letter_code
_entity_poly.pdbx_strand_id
1 'polypeptide(L)' 'MSQEDNGPASDDKAVPDELTLAEFAAEFLRRNPDYQQDFQSLAEQEARPDVAAALARRWGLRFRPGPGATHSAGPADLAN' A
#
# COMPACT_ATOMS: atom_id res chain seq x y z
N MET A 1 -10.93 5.06 47.02
CA MET A 1 -11.86 4.86 45.89
C MET A 1 -12.28 6.27 45.46
N SER A 2 -11.47 6.89 44.61
CA SER A 2 -11.70 8.26 44.14
C SER A 2 -11.50 8.27 42.63
N GLN A 3 -12.58 8.72 41.99
CA GLN A 3 -12.86 8.86 40.57
C GLN A 3 -11.67 9.21 39.69
N GLU A 4 -11.41 8.34 38.71
CA GLU A 4 -11.55 8.63 37.27
C GLU A 4 -11.24 10.08 36.85
N ASP A 5 -9.94 10.37 36.74
CA ASP A 5 -9.43 11.44 35.88
C ASP A 5 -9.45 10.93 34.43
N ASN A 6 -10.54 11.22 33.72
CA ASN A 6 -10.76 10.85 32.34
C ASN A 6 -11.09 12.13 31.57
N GLY A 7 -10.10 12.71 30.90
CA GLY A 7 -10.31 13.84 30.01
C GLY A 7 -9.03 14.45 29.43
N PRO A 8 -9.04 14.87 28.16
CA PRO A 8 -9.59 14.20 27.00
C PRO A 8 -8.46 13.53 26.19
N ALA A 9 -8.83 12.46 25.46
CA ALA A 9 -8.13 12.01 24.28
C ALA A 9 -8.12 13.13 23.23
N SER A 10 -7.26 14.14 23.42
CA SER A 10 -6.85 15.03 22.36
C SER A 10 -5.66 14.34 21.71
N ASP A 11 -6.00 13.46 20.76
CA ASP A 11 -5.10 13.02 19.71
C ASP A 11 -4.74 14.30 18.92
N ASP A 12 -3.83 15.08 19.51
CA ASP A 12 -3.17 16.21 18.90
C ASP A 12 -2.28 15.62 17.81
N LYS A 13 -2.92 15.18 16.72
CA LYS A 13 -2.24 15.04 15.45
C LYS A 13 -1.93 16.45 14.96
N ALA A 14 -0.95 17.06 15.62
CA ALA A 14 -0.13 18.10 15.05
C ALA A 14 0.20 17.61 13.64
N VAL A 15 -0.39 18.27 12.65
CA VAL A 15 -0.19 17.96 11.24
C VAL A 15 1.30 18.18 10.99
N PRO A 16 2.12 17.14 10.81
CA PRO A 16 3.52 17.37 10.54
C PRO A 16 3.57 17.86 9.09
N ASP A 17 4.00 19.09 8.90
CA ASP A 17 4.35 19.65 7.58
C ASP A 17 5.59 18.93 6.98
N GLU A 18 6.14 17.95 7.70
CA GLU A 18 7.23 17.07 7.27
C GLU A 18 6.68 15.74 6.74
N LEU A 19 6.85 15.54 5.44
CA LEU A 19 6.72 14.23 4.82
C LEU A 19 7.68 13.24 5.50
N THR A 20 7.15 12.09 5.90
CA THR A 20 7.98 10.95 6.27
C THR A 20 8.84 10.52 5.07
N LEU A 21 9.95 9.83 5.32
CA LEU A 21 10.82 9.31 4.25
C LEU A 21 10.04 8.44 3.23
N ALA A 22 9.03 7.71 3.71
CA ALA A 22 8.16 6.90 2.85
C ALA A 22 7.28 7.76 1.94
N GLU A 23 6.71 8.84 2.47
CA GLU A 23 5.91 9.78 1.68
C GLU A 23 6.78 10.56 0.69
N PHE A 24 8.00 10.94 1.09
CA PHE A 24 8.98 11.54 0.20
C PHE A 24 9.38 10.61 -0.95
N ALA A 25 9.68 9.33 -0.66
CA ALA A 25 9.95 8.34 -1.71
C ALA A 25 8.74 8.16 -2.65
N ALA A 26 7.51 8.20 -2.12
CA ALA A 26 6.30 8.14 -2.93
C ALA A 26 6.11 9.38 -3.82
N GLU A 27 6.52 10.56 -3.37
CA GLU A 27 6.55 11.79 -4.20
C GLU A 27 7.55 11.67 -5.36
N PHE A 28 8.72 11.07 -5.14
CA PHE A 28 9.70 10.84 -6.20
C PHE A 28 9.16 9.93 -7.30
N LEU A 29 8.48 8.85 -6.91
CA LEU A 29 7.81 7.97 -7.87
C LEU A 29 6.71 8.73 -8.63
N ARG A 30 5.86 9.48 -7.94
CA ARG A 30 4.78 10.24 -8.60
C ARG A 30 5.28 11.31 -9.55
N ARG A 31 6.45 11.89 -9.34
CA ARG A 31 7.05 12.92 -10.22
C ARG A 31 7.87 12.33 -11.36
N ASN A 32 8.13 11.03 -11.37
CA ASN A 32 8.87 10.36 -12.44
C ASN A 32 7.93 10.07 -13.64
N PRO A 33 8.20 10.62 -14.85
CA PRO A 33 7.33 10.41 -16.01
C PRO A 33 7.24 8.95 -16.46
N ASP A 34 8.33 8.17 -16.31
CA ASP A 34 8.32 6.75 -16.66
C ASP A 34 7.41 5.95 -15.71
N TYR A 35 7.41 6.31 -14.42
CA TYR A 35 6.51 5.70 -13.43
C TYR A 35 5.05 6.05 -13.73
N GLN A 36 4.78 7.29 -14.09
CA GLN A 36 3.43 7.73 -14.47
C GLN A 36 2.91 6.94 -15.67
N GLN A 37 3.73 6.77 -16.71
CA GLN A 37 3.35 6.02 -17.90
C GLN A 37 3.08 4.55 -17.59
N ASP A 38 3.95 3.93 -16.80
CA ASP A 38 3.77 2.53 -16.41
C ASP A 38 2.50 2.34 -15.56
N PHE A 39 2.25 3.26 -14.62
CA PHE A 39 1.08 3.22 -13.74
C PHE A 39 -0.22 3.43 -14.53
N GLN A 40 -0.24 4.38 -15.46
CA GLN A 40 -1.37 4.59 -16.37
C GLN A 40 -1.63 3.35 -17.23
N SER A 41 -0.57 2.77 -17.81
CA SER A 41 -0.67 1.54 -18.59
C SER A 41 -1.25 0.37 -17.78
N LEU A 42 -0.90 0.27 -16.49
CA LEU A 42 -1.46 -0.73 -15.58
C LEU A 42 -2.94 -0.45 -15.25
N ALA A 43 -3.31 0.81 -15.05
CA ALA A 43 -4.69 1.22 -14.76
C ALA A 43 -5.62 0.96 -15.95
N GLU A 44 -5.16 1.22 -17.18
CA GLU A 44 -5.91 0.98 -18.41
C GLU A 44 -6.11 -0.51 -18.72
N GLN A 45 -5.16 -1.36 -18.34
CA GLN A 45 -5.19 -2.81 -18.59
C GLN A 45 -5.97 -3.61 -17.53
N GLU A 46 -6.77 -2.94 -16.69
CA GLU A 46 -7.51 -3.58 -15.60
C GLU A 46 -6.57 -4.37 -14.67
N ALA A 47 -5.71 -3.62 -13.96
CA ALA A 47 -4.66 -4.05 -13.03
C ALA A 47 -4.61 -5.55 -12.70
N ARG A 48 -4.00 -6.34 -13.61
CA ARG A 48 -3.77 -7.76 -13.37
C ARG A 48 -2.70 -7.93 -12.27
N PRO A 49 -2.91 -8.83 -11.29
CA PRO A 49 -2.01 -8.96 -10.13
C PRO A 49 -0.55 -9.26 -10.50
N ASP A 50 -0.33 -10.05 -11.56
CA ASP A 50 0.99 -10.40 -12.09
C ASP A 50 1.71 -9.20 -12.70
N VAL A 51 0.99 -8.40 -13.48
CA VAL A 51 1.52 -7.17 -14.10
C VAL A 51 1.81 -6.11 -13.03
N ALA A 52 0.91 -5.96 -12.04
CA ALA A 52 1.11 -5.08 -10.90
C ALA A 52 2.33 -5.48 -10.06
N ALA A 53 2.53 -6.79 -9.83
CA ALA A 53 3.69 -7.30 -9.10
C ALA A 53 5.00 -7.10 -9.88
N ALA A 54 4.99 -7.29 -11.21
CA ALA A 54 6.14 -7.01 -12.06
C ALA A 54 6.52 -5.51 -12.02
N LEU A 55 5.51 -4.63 -12.10
CA LEU A 55 5.71 -3.19 -12.00
C LEU A 55 6.27 -2.78 -10.62
N ALA A 56 5.70 -3.33 -9.55
CA ALA A 56 6.18 -3.07 -8.19
C ALA A 56 7.66 -3.45 -8.04
N ARG A 57 8.07 -4.61 -8.57
CA ARG A 57 9.48 -5.04 -8.54
C ARG A 57 10.41 -4.10 -9.31
N ARG A 58 9.98 -3.60 -10.48
CA ARG A 58 10.75 -2.63 -11.28
C ARG A 58 11.01 -1.33 -10.51
N TRP A 59 10.01 -0.85 -9.76
CA TRP A 59 10.08 0.39 -8.98
C TRP A 59 10.52 0.21 -7.53
N GLY A 60 10.93 -1.00 -7.12
CA GLY A 60 11.35 -1.29 -5.75
C GLY A 60 10.24 -1.26 -4.70
N LEU A 61 8.97 -1.27 -5.13
CA LEU A 61 7.80 -1.27 -4.27
C LEU A 61 7.53 -2.65 -3.68
N ARG A 62 7.12 -2.68 -2.42
CA ARG A 62 6.67 -3.89 -1.72
C ARG A 62 5.36 -3.58 -1.01
N PHE A 63 4.27 -4.19 -1.47
CA PHE A 63 2.98 -4.14 -0.81
C PHE A 63 2.88 -5.29 0.18
N ARG A 64 2.56 -4.99 1.43
CA ARG A 64 2.23 -6.03 2.40
C ARG A 64 0.85 -6.60 2.03
N PRO A 65 0.68 -7.93 1.94
CA PRO A 65 -0.66 -8.50 1.75
C PRO A 65 -1.58 -7.96 2.85
N GLY A 66 -2.69 -7.36 2.45
CA GLY A 66 -3.67 -6.82 3.38
C GLY A 66 -4.31 -7.95 4.20
N PRO A 67 -4.88 -7.65 5.38
CA PRO A 67 -5.68 -8.61 6.13
C PRO A 67 -6.91 -8.99 5.28
N GLY A 68 -6.83 -10.10 4.56
CA GLY A 68 -7.84 -10.53 3.59
C GLY A 68 -7.28 -11.11 2.29
N ALA A 69 -5.99 -10.89 1.99
CA ALA A 69 -5.31 -11.56 0.88
C ALA A 69 -4.87 -12.98 1.30
N THR A 70 -5.82 -13.81 1.75
CA THR A 70 -5.60 -15.25 1.74
C THR A 70 -5.57 -15.66 0.28
N HIS A 71 -4.38 -16.03 -0.22
CA HIS A 71 -4.27 -16.79 -1.45
C HIS A 71 -5.05 -18.09 -1.25
N SER A 72 -6.35 -18.11 -1.56
CA SER A 72 -7.09 -19.35 -1.80
C SER A 72 -6.59 -19.91 -3.13
N ALA A 73 -5.36 -20.42 -3.11
CA ALA A 73 -4.98 -21.53 -3.97
C ALA A 73 -5.78 -22.73 -3.46
N GLY A 74 -7.00 -22.89 -4.00
CA GLY A 74 -7.83 -24.05 -3.71
C GLY A 74 -7.09 -25.34 -4.09
N PRO A 75 -7.24 -26.42 -3.31
CA PRO A 75 -6.62 -27.71 -3.61
C PRO A 75 -7.39 -28.38 -4.75
N ALA A 76 -7.09 -28.00 -5.98
CA ALA A 76 -7.50 -28.75 -7.18
C ALA A 76 -6.68 -30.05 -7.39
N ASP A 77 -6.01 -30.56 -6.35
CA ASP A 77 -5.02 -31.64 -6.44
C ASP A 77 -5.26 -32.74 -5.40
N LEU A 78 -6.48 -33.24 -5.27
CA LEU A 78 -6.78 -34.49 -4.53
C LEU A 78 -7.87 -35.33 -5.24
N ALA A 79 -7.81 -35.40 -6.57
CA ALA A 79 -8.57 -36.36 -7.36
C ALA A 79 -7.62 -37.19 -8.25
N ASN A 80 -6.97 -38.19 -7.65
CA ASN A 80 -6.61 -39.45 -8.30
C ASN A 80 -6.37 -40.54 -7.24
#